data_AF-A0AAV5RA32-F1
#
_entry.id   AF-A0AAV5RA32-F1
#
_cell.length_a   1.000
_cell.length_b   1.000
_cell.length_c   1.000
_cell.angle_alpha   90.00
_cell.angle_beta   90.00
_cell.angle_gamma   90.00
#
_symmetry.space_group_name_H-M   'P 1'
#
loop_
_entity.id
_entity.type
_entity.pdbx_description
1 polymer ?
#
loop_
_entity_poly.entity_id
_entity_poly.type
_entity_poly.pdbx_seq_one_letter_code
_entity_poly.pdbx_strand_id
1 'polypeptide(L)'
;MLELIWKSSSPTTTIVYKNINKPNYIQGENEDSIPLQIKSLTYLFHRFKFYNLKPLLIKKIVENDDNDEENIIYDFDYFNIDDNNNNNKDPSYNILINEKLDSIYNIHYFKNQFLNDPYKILVDYNKNKFRSLLILSNEPSTNNINYQNQIPINSNFKFLILNPINSINNYIDIIINNSNIYIEHKVNKKIKIEILKKIIKKQLKKIMDNYDSIDDSTIINFSKDDRAIIISTYVQKLAFHIQVQRLYKATLKKKAKSKTKSLSNRYSTNNLKNFDNINNYRKLKNKKSSLTLLPETSLSLSSSSSSTTKDLSILNSNDDNDDDINYYSDNQDSQASSSTNSSINYLKLFTDDEKQACFKDIKLIVRICIERQRNNYI
;
A
#
# COMPACT_ATOMS: atom_id res chain seq x y z
N MET A 1 -73.32 -12.21 16.02
CA MET A 1 -72.03 -11.56 16.31
C MET A 1 -70.96 -12.63 16.19
N LEU A 2 -70.51 -12.90 14.96
CA LEU A 2 -69.54 -13.94 14.59
C LEU A 2 -68.50 -13.25 13.70
N GLU A 3 -67.32 -12.95 14.25
CA GLU A 3 -66.21 -12.35 13.51
C GLU A 3 -65.46 -13.43 12.72
N LEU A 4 -65.49 -13.27 11.40
CA LEU A 4 -64.67 -14.02 10.45
C LEU A 4 -63.21 -13.59 10.58
N ILE A 5 -62.37 -14.51 11.06
CA ILE A 5 -60.92 -14.42 11.00
C ILE A 5 -60.48 -14.68 9.55
N TRP A 6 -60.07 -13.62 8.84
CA TRP A 6 -59.34 -13.74 7.59
C TRP A 6 -57.88 -14.13 7.88
N LYS A 7 -57.57 -15.43 7.75
CA LYS A 7 -56.19 -15.92 7.63
C LYS A 7 -55.72 -15.67 6.19
N SER A 8 -54.96 -14.59 5.97
CA SER A 8 -54.18 -14.40 4.75
C SER A 8 -52.94 -15.28 4.78
N SER A 9 -53.08 -16.55 4.40
CA SER A 9 -51.94 -17.41 4.08
C SER A 9 -51.43 -17.06 2.70
N SER A 10 -50.55 -16.06 2.61
CA SER A 10 -49.69 -15.89 1.43
C SER A 10 -48.66 -17.02 1.43
N PRO A 11 -48.59 -17.87 0.40
CA PRO A 11 -47.49 -18.81 0.27
C PRO A 11 -46.24 -18.00 -0.05
N THR A 12 -45.37 -17.78 0.94
CA THR A 12 -43.97 -17.41 0.66
C THR A 12 -43.35 -18.59 -0.07
N THR A 13 -43.36 -18.52 -1.40
CA THR A 13 -42.55 -19.36 -2.27
C THR A 13 -41.10 -19.03 -1.97
N THR A 14 -40.53 -19.70 -0.95
CA THR A 14 -39.09 -19.81 -0.79
C THR A 14 -38.59 -20.52 -2.04
N ILE A 15 -38.17 -19.74 -3.02
CA ILE A 15 -37.39 -20.22 -4.15
C ILE A 15 -36.13 -20.81 -3.54
N VAL A 16 -36.13 -22.13 -3.35
CA VAL A 16 -34.96 -22.90 -2.98
C VAL A 16 -34.03 -22.80 -4.20
N TYR A 17 -33.12 -21.83 -4.17
CA TYR A 17 -32.04 -21.73 -5.14
C TYR A 17 -31.17 -22.99 -5.00
N LYS A 18 -31.49 -24.03 -5.78
CA LYS A 18 -30.66 -25.22 -5.94
C LYS A 18 -29.24 -24.78 -6.27
N ASN A 19 -28.30 -25.09 -5.37
CA ASN A 19 -26.85 -25.07 -5.52
C ASN A 19 -26.26 -23.87 -6.28
N ILE A 20 -26.61 -22.64 -5.91
CA ILE A 20 -25.78 -21.49 -6.30
C ILE A 20 -24.46 -21.60 -5.52
N ASN A 21 -23.39 -21.90 -6.23
CA ASN A 21 -22.04 -21.91 -5.66
C ASN A 21 -21.70 -20.49 -5.19
N LYS A 22 -21.71 -20.26 -3.87
CA LYS A 22 -21.40 -18.95 -3.29
C LYS A 22 -19.89 -18.74 -3.33
N PRO A 23 -19.42 -17.53 -3.72
CA PRO A 23 -18.00 -17.26 -3.77
C PRO A 23 -17.38 -17.25 -2.36
N ASN A 24 -16.19 -17.83 -2.27
CA ASN A 24 -15.40 -17.89 -1.05
C ASN A 24 -14.29 -16.83 -1.03
N TYR A 25 -13.94 -16.23 -2.17
CA TYR A 25 -12.94 -15.16 -2.23
C TYR A 25 -11.54 -15.54 -1.71
N ILE A 26 -11.24 -16.83 -1.71
CA ILE A 26 -9.94 -17.39 -1.33
C ILE A 26 -9.06 -17.48 -2.59
N GLN A 27 -7.76 -17.26 -2.43
CA GLN A 27 -6.76 -17.53 -3.49
C GLN A 27 -6.10 -18.88 -3.22
N GLY A 28 -5.68 -19.59 -4.26
CA GLY A 28 -5.01 -20.88 -4.14
C GLY A 28 -5.81 -22.00 -4.80
N GLU A 29 -5.63 -23.23 -4.34
CA GLU A 29 -6.35 -24.39 -4.87
C GLU A 29 -7.86 -24.32 -4.58
N ASN A 30 -8.25 -23.64 -3.51
CA ASN A 30 -9.64 -23.39 -3.13
C ASN A 30 -10.24 -22.12 -3.76
N GLU A 31 -9.63 -21.58 -4.81
CA GLU A 31 -10.17 -20.41 -5.51
C GLU A 31 -11.52 -20.69 -6.16
N ASP A 32 -12.35 -19.65 -6.25
CA ASP A 32 -13.62 -19.72 -6.98
C ASP A 32 -13.35 -19.96 -8.48
N SER A 33 -14.31 -20.58 -9.17
CA SER A 33 -14.21 -20.69 -10.64
C SER A 33 -14.00 -19.31 -11.27
N ILE A 34 -13.09 -19.18 -12.24
CA ILE A 34 -12.72 -17.89 -12.86
C ILE A 34 -13.94 -17.04 -13.28
N PRO A 35 -14.99 -17.59 -13.92
CA PRO A 35 -16.18 -16.80 -14.26
C PRO A 35 -16.95 -16.29 -13.04
N LEU A 36 -17.03 -17.08 -11.96
CA LEU A 36 -17.67 -16.67 -10.70
C LEU A 36 -16.85 -15.56 -10.03
N GLN A 37 -15.53 -15.70 -9.97
CA GLN A 37 -14.62 -14.72 -9.40
C GLN A 37 -14.70 -13.38 -10.13
N ILE A 38 -14.67 -13.38 -11.47
CA ILE A 38 -14.78 -12.16 -12.26
C ILE A 38 -16.11 -11.44 -11.99
N LYS A 39 -17.24 -12.17 -12.02
CA LYS A 39 -18.56 -11.59 -11.78
C LYS A 39 -18.70 -11.06 -10.34
N SER A 40 -18.28 -11.85 -9.36
CA SER A 40 -18.43 -11.51 -7.95
C SER A 40 -17.51 -10.36 -7.54
N LEU A 41 -16.25 -10.34 -7.98
CA LEU A 41 -15.31 -9.25 -7.71
C LEU A 41 -15.71 -7.96 -8.43
N THR A 42 -16.24 -8.04 -9.65
CA THR A 42 -16.79 -6.87 -10.34
C THR A 42 -17.95 -6.27 -9.54
N TYR A 43 -18.90 -7.11 -9.09
CA TYR A 43 -20.00 -6.66 -8.26
C TYR A 43 -19.50 -5.98 -6.97
N LEU A 44 -18.56 -6.63 -6.26
CA LEU A 44 -17.94 -6.09 -5.05
C LEU A 44 -17.19 -4.78 -5.28
N PHE A 45 -16.47 -4.66 -6.39
CA PHE A 45 -15.72 -3.46 -6.75
C PHE A 45 -16.63 -2.22 -6.72
N HIS A 46 -17.79 -2.33 -7.37
CA HIS A 46 -18.79 -1.27 -7.40
C HIS A 46 -19.52 -1.12 -6.08
N ARG A 47 -19.99 -2.23 -5.50
CA ARG A 47 -20.78 -2.24 -4.27
C ARG A 47 -20.05 -1.62 -3.09
N PHE A 48 -18.76 -1.91 -2.96
CA PHE A 48 -17.89 -1.34 -1.93
C PHE A 48 -17.10 -0.13 -2.41
N LYS A 49 -17.36 0.39 -3.62
CA LYS A 49 -16.70 1.58 -4.18
C LYS A 49 -15.18 1.59 -3.93
N PHE A 50 -14.49 0.49 -4.25
CA PHE A 50 -13.07 0.30 -3.90
C PHE A 50 -12.16 1.42 -4.45
N TYR A 51 -12.55 2.06 -5.55
CA TYR A 51 -11.88 3.24 -6.10
C TYR A 51 -11.92 4.48 -5.18
N ASN A 52 -12.96 4.62 -4.36
CA ASN A 52 -13.17 5.72 -3.42
C ASN A 52 -12.88 5.40 -1.96
N LEU A 53 -12.41 4.17 -1.66
CA LEU A 53 -12.10 3.79 -0.29
C LEU A 53 -11.03 4.73 0.29
N LYS A 54 -11.15 5.15 1.56
CA LYS A 54 -10.09 5.90 2.23
C LYS A 54 -8.91 4.98 2.56
N PRO A 55 -7.70 5.54 2.80
CA PRO A 55 -6.53 4.71 3.09
C PRO A 55 -6.58 3.93 4.41
N LEU A 56 -7.43 4.32 5.35
CA LEU A 56 -7.58 3.63 6.63
C LEU A 56 -9.06 3.33 6.89
N LEU A 57 -9.32 2.26 7.63
CA LEU A 57 -10.65 1.92 8.12
C LEU A 57 -11.11 2.91 9.19
N ILE A 58 -12.42 3.16 9.26
CA ILE A 58 -13.02 3.85 10.41
C ILE A 58 -13.12 2.85 11.57
N LYS A 59 -12.83 3.34 12.77
CA LYS A 59 -13.17 2.67 14.02
C LYS A 59 -14.56 3.14 14.45
N LYS A 60 -15.47 2.20 14.64
CA LYS A 60 -16.80 2.41 15.23
C LYS A 60 -16.77 1.80 16.63
N ILE A 61 -17.13 2.60 17.62
CA ILE A 61 -17.37 2.11 18.97
C ILE A 61 -18.82 1.65 18.99
N VAL A 62 -19.04 0.38 19.30
CA VAL A 62 -20.38 -0.15 19.56
C VAL A 62 -20.54 -0.19 21.06
N GLU A 63 -21.38 0.71 21.56
CA GLU A 63 -21.86 0.69 22.93
C GLU A 63 -22.76 -0.53 23.07
N ASN A 64 -22.37 -1.48 23.90
CA ASN A 64 -23.24 -2.57 24.31
C ASN A 64 -23.87 -2.16 25.64
N ASP A 65 -25.21 -2.15 25.71
CA ASP A 65 -25.97 -1.72 26.89
C ASP A 65 -25.64 -2.54 28.18
N ASP A 66 -24.99 -3.70 28.04
CA ASP A 66 -24.84 -4.67 29.13
C ASP A 66 -23.39 -4.89 29.62
N ASN A 67 -22.36 -4.29 29.01
CA ASN A 67 -20.96 -4.44 29.47
C ASN A 67 -20.15 -3.15 29.23
N ASP A 68 -19.45 -2.64 30.26
CA ASP A 68 -18.54 -1.47 30.20
C ASP A 68 -17.32 -1.64 29.26
N GLU A 69 -17.26 -2.70 28.45
CA GLU A 69 -16.20 -2.92 27.48
C GLU A 69 -16.56 -2.30 26.12
N GLU A 70 -15.84 -1.25 25.74
CA GLU A 70 -15.91 -0.64 24.41
C GLU A 70 -15.56 -1.66 23.31
N ASN A 71 -16.56 -2.17 22.61
CA ASN A 71 -16.32 -3.03 21.45
C ASN A 71 -16.00 -2.20 20.22
N ILE A 72 -14.71 -2.20 19.84
CA ILE A 72 -14.22 -1.50 18.65
C ILE A 72 -14.42 -2.37 17.40
N ILE A 73 -15.32 -1.95 16.52
CA ILE A 73 -15.53 -2.56 15.20
C ILE A 73 -14.90 -1.69 14.12
N TYR A 74 -14.30 -2.31 13.11
CA TYR A 74 -13.78 -1.59 11.95
C TYR A 74 -14.80 -1.58 10.80
N ASP A 75 -14.85 -0.50 10.03
CA ASP A 75 -15.67 -0.44 8.83
C ASP A 75 -14.97 0.33 7.69
N PHE A 76 -15.42 0.10 6.47
CA PHE A 76 -14.95 0.83 5.30
C PHE A 76 -15.36 2.31 5.38
N ASP A 77 -14.43 3.16 5.00
CA ASP A 77 -14.61 4.59 4.91
C ASP A 77 -14.39 5.04 3.47
N TYR A 78 -15.13 6.05 3.04
CA TYR A 78 -15.12 6.55 1.67
C TYR A 78 -14.78 8.04 1.65
N PHE A 79 -14.14 8.49 0.57
CA PHE A 79 -14.13 9.91 0.29
C PHE A 79 -15.56 10.35 -0.05
N ASN A 80 -16.06 11.36 0.66
CA ASN A 80 -17.32 12.00 0.28
C ASN A 80 -17.08 12.66 -1.08
N ILE A 81 -17.67 12.10 -2.13
CA ILE A 81 -17.85 12.86 -3.36
C ILE A 81 -19.03 13.76 -3.04
N ASP A 82 -18.79 15.06 -2.89
CA ASP A 82 -19.86 16.03 -2.69
C ASP A 82 -20.95 15.79 -3.74
N ASP A 83 -22.17 15.51 -3.27
CA ASP A 83 -23.37 15.27 -4.10
C ASP A 83 -23.78 16.50 -4.96
N ASN A 84 -22.98 17.57 -4.95
CA ASN A 84 -23.26 18.84 -5.60
C ASN A 84 -22.91 18.90 -7.09
N ASN A 85 -22.20 17.91 -7.66
CA ASN A 85 -21.91 17.86 -9.11
C ASN A 85 -22.77 16.80 -9.82
N ASN A 86 -24.09 17.06 -9.87
CA ASN A 86 -25.11 16.14 -10.38
C ASN A 86 -25.18 15.98 -11.91
N ASN A 87 -24.25 16.52 -12.70
CA ASN A 87 -24.43 16.58 -14.17
C ASN A 87 -23.58 15.61 -15.01
N ASN A 88 -22.70 14.81 -14.41
CA ASN A 88 -21.92 13.78 -15.14
C ASN A 88 -21.85 12.46 -14.35
N LYS A 89 -23.00 11.96 -13.88
CA LYS A 89 -23.07 10.60 -13.33
C LYS A 89 -23.04 9.61 -14.49
N ASP A 90 -21.83 9.12 -14.78
CA ASP A 90 -21.61 7.96 -15.62
C ASP A 90 -22.57 6.84 -15.16
N PRO A 91 -23.46 6.34 -16.05
CA PRO A 91 -24.58 5.45 -15.68
C PRO A 91 -24.13 4.11 -15.08
N SER A 92 -22.83 3.78 -15.15
CA SER A 92 -22.23 2.59 -14.55
C SER A 92 -22.13 2.64 -13.01
N TYR A 93 -22.37 3.80 -12.37
CA TYR A 93 -22.16 3.97 -10.92
C TYR A 93 -23.43 3.84 -10.06
N ASN A 94 -24.62 3.74 -10.66
CA ASN A 94 -25.88 3.49 -9.95
C ASN A 94 -26.17 1.98 -9.86
N ILE A 95 -25.25 1.20 -9.30
CA ILE A 95 -25.60 -0.15 -8.85
C ILE A 95 -26.48 0.02 -7.62
N LEU A 96 -27.80 0.02 -7.88
CA LEU A 96 -28.83 -0.16 -6.86
C LEU A 96 -28.39 -1.29 -5.93
N ILE A 97 -28.37 -1.00 -4.63
CA ILE A 97 -28.17 -2.01 -3.59
C ILE A 97 -29.14 -3.15 -3.89
N ASN A 98 -28.61 -4.30 -4.27
CA ASN A 98 -29.41 -5.44 -4.69
C ASN A 98 -29.22 -6.55 -3.67
N GLU A 99 -30.13 -6.62 -2.70
CA GLU A 99 -30.08 -7.59 -1.59
C GLU A 99 -29.98 -9.04 -2.09
N LYS A 100 -30.57 -9.35 -3.25
CA LYS A 100 -30.46 -10.69 -3.85
C LYS A 100 -29.02 -10.96 -4.29
N LEU A 101 -28.37 -10.01 -4.95
CA LEU A 101 -26.96 -10.14 -5.33
C LEU A 101 -26.03 -10.11 -4.11
N ASP A 102 -26.36 -9.32 -3.08
CA ASP A 102 -25.60 -9.31 -1.81
C ASP A 102 -25.60 -10.70 -1.15
N SER A 103 -26.72 -11.43 -1.21
CA SER A 103 -26.84 -12.81 -0.72
C SER A 103 -26.15 -13.85 -1.64
N ILE A 104 -26.32 -13.72 -2.96
CA ILE A 104 -25.71 -14.62 -3.97
C ILE A 104 -24.19 -14.53 -3.91
N TYR A 105 -23.64 -13.31 -3.82
CA TYR A 105 -22.21 -13.06 -3.76
C TYR A 105 -21.70 -12.93 -2.32
N ASN A 106 -22.45 -13.35 -1.31
CA ASN A 106 -21.97 -13.48 0.07
C ASN A 106 -21.14 -12.27 0.57
N ILE A 107 -21.71 -11.08 0.43
CA ILE A 107 -21.01 -9.83 0.71
C ILE A 107 -20.52 -9.71 2.14
N HIS A 108 -21.30 -10.22 3.09
CA HIS A 108 -20.95 -10.20 4.50
C HIS A 108 -19.68 -11.00 4.77
N TYR A 109 -19.55 -12.17 4.16
CA TYR A 109 -18.35 -13.00 4.29
C TYR A 109 -17.13 -12.31 3.68
N PHE A 110 -17.26 -11.75 2.47
CA PHE A 110 -16.18 -10.96 1.86
C PHE A 110 -15.74 -9.80 2.74
N LYS A 111 -16.71 -9.03 3.26
CA LYS A 111 -16.43 -7.88 4.15
C LYS A 111 -15.67 -8.33 5.40
N ASN A 112 -16.11 -9.43 6.03
CA ASN A 112 -15.47 -9.97 7.21
C ASN A 112 -14.04 -10.45 6.94
N GLN A 113 -13.76 -11.07 5.79
CA GLN A 113 -12.39 -11.45 5.42
C GLN A 113 -11.43 -10.26 5.31
N PHE A 114 -11.92 -9.06 4.96
CA PHE A 114 -11.11 -7.85 4.89
C PHE A 114 -10.99 -7.19 6.26
N LEU A 115 -12.09 -7.11 7.01
CA LEU A 115 -12.14 -6.47 8.33
C LEU A 115 -11.51 -7.30 9.44
N ASN A 116 -11.36 -8.62 9.27
CA ASN A 116 -10.67 -9.48 10.24
C ASN A 116 -9.20 -9.72 9.88
N ASP A 117 -8.72 -9.15 8.77
CA ASP A 117 -7.31 -9.27 8.42
C ASP A 117 -6.41 -8.52 9.42
N PRO A 118 -5.30 -9.12 9.91
CA PRO A 118 -4.39 -8.44 10.84
C PRO A 118 -3.68 -7.23 10.21
N TYR A 119 -3.48 -7.22 8.89
CA TYR A 119 -2.82 -6.15 8.17
C TYR A 119 -3.75 -4.99 7.79
N LYS A 120 -5.05 -5.06 8.13
CA LYS A 120 -6.05 -4.02 7.84
C LYS A 120 -5.70 -2.63 8.40
N ILE A 121 -4.84 -2.58 9.41
CA ILE A 121 -4.35 -1.34 10.04
C ILE A 121 -3.33 -0.61 9.16
N LEU A 122 -2.80 -1.28 8.13
CA LEU A 122 -1.84 -0.69 7.22
C LEU A 122 -2.54 0.14 6.15
N VAL A 123 -1.90 1.25 5.79
CA VAL A 123 -2.42 2.22 4.83
C VAL A 123 -2.70 1.55 3.48
N ASP A 124 -3.88 1.82 2.93
CA ASP A 124 -4.41 1.32 1.65
C ASP A 124 -4.40 -0.22 1.53
N TYR A 125 -4.28 -0.97 2.64
CA TYR A 125 -4.15 -2.43 2.61
C TYR A 125 -5.35 -3.08 1.95
N ASN A 126 -6.58 -2.69 2.32
CA ASN A 126 -7.79 -3.27 1.76
C ASN A 126 -7.92 -3.05 0.25
N LYS A 127 -7.51 -1.88 -0.27
CA LYS A 127 -7.48 -1.67 -1.73
C LYS A 127 -6.51 -2.62 -2.42
N ASN A 128 -5.33 -2.81 -1.83
CA ASN A 128 -4.27 -3.59 -2.44
C ASN A 128 -4.46 -5.10 -2.27
N LYS A 129 -5.10 -5.52 -1.17
CA LYS A 129 -5.64 -6.88 -1.01
C LYS A 129 -6.71 -7.17 -2.05
N PHE A 130 -7.59 -6.20 -2.34
CA PHE A 130 -8.55 -6.35 -3.42
C PHE A 130 -7.85 -6.46 -4.79
N ARG A 131 -6.86 -5.61 -5.09
CA ARG A 131 -6.06 -5.71 -6.32
C ARG A 131 -5.40 -7.07 -6.48
N SER A 132 -4.89 -7.68 -5.40
CA SER A 132 -4.35 -9.04 -5.50
C SER A 132 -5.39 -10.08 -5.89
N LEU A 133 -6.65 -9.94 -5.47
CA LEU A 133 -7.72 -10.85 -5.87
C LEU A 133 -8.07 -10.75 -7.36
N LEU A 134 -7.73 -9.63 -8.01
CA LEU A 134 -7.91 -9.45 -9.46
C LEU A 134 -6.83 -10.16 -10.30
N ILE A 135 -5.82 -10.75 -9.66
CA ILE A 135 -4.83 -11.60 -10.32
C ILE A 135 -5.37 -13.03 -10.34
N LEU A 136 -5.82 -13.44 -11.52
CA LEU A 136 -6.41 -14.74 -11.81
C LEU A 136 -5.33 -15.79 -12.05
N SER A 137 -5.63 -17.02 -11.66
CA SER A 137 -4.73 -18.17 -11.87
C SER A 137 -4.67 -18.59 -13.33
N ASN A 138 -5.78 -18.51 -14.06
CA ASN A 138 -5.92 -19.01 -15.43
C ASN A 138 -6.73 -18.01 -16.28
N GLU A 139 -6.63 -18.16 -17.60
CA GLU A 139 -7.45 -17.40 -18.53
C GLU A 139 -8.93 -17.78 -18.39
N PRO A 140 -9.86 -16.80 -18.47
CA PRO A 140 -11.27 -17.11 -18.53
C PRO A 140 -11.57 -17.86 -19.84
N SER A 141 -12.45 -18.85 -19.77
CA SER A 141 -12.91 -19.57 -20.98
C SER A 141 -13.44 -18.58 -22.03
N THR A 142 -13.19 -18.90 -23.30
CA THR A 142 -13.37 -18.07 -24.52
C THR A 142 -14.75 -17.41 -24.68
N ASN A 143 -15.75 -17.73 -23.88
CA ASN A 143 -17.06 -17.10 -23.89
C ASN A 143 -17.14 -15.79 -23.07
N ASN A 144 -16.10 -15.43 -22.31
CA ASN A 144 -16.05 -14.20 -21.49
C ASN A 144 -15.20 -13.10 -22.15
N ILE A 145 -15.40 -12.84 -23.45
CA ILE A 145 -14.49 -12.05 -24.31
C ILE A 145 -14.24 -10.60 -23.84
N ASN A 146 -14.96 -10.10 -22.83
CA ASN A 146 -14.82 -8.70 -22.39
C ASN A 146 -14.65 -8.49 -20.87
N TYR A 147 -14.06 -9.45 -20.15
CA TYR A 147 -13.83 -9.33 -18.71
C TYR A 147 -12.94 -8.13 -18.32
N GLN A 148 -12.05 -7.70 -19.21
CA GLN A 148 -11.20 -6.53 -19.00
C GLN A 148 -11.99 -5.21 -18.94
N ASN A 149 -13.16 -5.15 -19.58
CA ASN A 149 -14.02 -3.96 -19.63
C ASN A 149 -15.13 -3.96 -18.55
N GLN A 150 -15.17 -4.96 -17.67
CA GLN A 150 -16.18 -5.06 -16.61
C GLN A 150 -15.91 -4.12 -15.43
N ILE A 151 -14.63 -3.81 -15.18
CA ILE A 151 -14.23 -2.78 -14.24
C ILE A 151 -13.98 -1.49 -15.06
N PRO A 152 -14.41 -0.31 -14.59
CA PRO A 152 -14.22 0.94 -15.31
C PRO A 152 -12.75 1.14 -15.70
N ILE A 153 -12.50 1.44 -16.98
CA ILE A 153 -11.16 1.60 -17.59
C ILE A 153 -10.34 2.69 -16.87
N ASN A 154 -11.02 3.71 -16.34
CA ASN A 154 -10.40 4.80 -15.58
C ASN A 154 -10.03 4.42 -14.14
N SER A 155 -10.33 3.19 -13.71
CA SER A 155 -9.93 2.72 -12.39
C SER A 155 -8.55 2.06 -12.47
N ASN A 156 -7.72 2.28 -11.45
CA ASN A 156 -6.41 1.61 -11.32
C ASN A 156 -6.54 0.11 -10.97
N PHE A 157 -7.68 -0.51 -11.27
CA PHE A 157 -8.02 -1.90 -10.97
C PHE A 157 -8.26 -2.63 -12.29
N LYS A 158 -7.57 -3.75 -12.47
CA LYS A 158 -7.71 -4.58 -13.68
C LYS A 158 -7.50 -6.04 -13.36
N PHE A 159 -8.22 -6.90 -14.08
CA PHE A 159 -7.98 -8.33 -14.05
C PHE A 159 -6.67 -8.65 -14.78
N LEU A 160 -5.82 -9.45 -14.15
CA LEU A 160 -4.57 -9.94 -14.70
C LEU A 160 -4.55 -11.45 -14.63
N ILE A 161 -3.73 -12.07 -15.47
CA ILE A 161 -3.52 -13.51 -15.47
C ILE A 161 -2.07 -13.75 -15.08
N LEU A 162 -1.84 -14.64 -14.13
CA LEU A 162 -0.51 -15.05 -13.71
C LEU A 162 -0.33 -16.54 -13.97
N ASN A 163 0.17 -16.92 -15.14
CA ASN A 163 0.26 -18.34 -15.54
C ASN A 163 1.13 -19.19 -14.59
N PRO A 164 0.78 -20.48 -14.37
CA PRO A 164 1.51 -21.37 -13.48
C PRO A 164 2.94 -21.63 -13.98
N ILE A 165 3.09 -21.85 -15.29
CA ILE A 165 4.37 -22.08 -15.97
C ILE A 165 4.86 -20.76 -16.55
N ASN A 166 5.85 -20.15 -15.90
CA ASN A 166 6.35 -18.85 -16.33
C ASN A 166 7.76 -18.54 -15.79
N SER A 167 8.43 -17.54 -16.37
CA SER A 167 9.73 -17.07 -15.87
C SER A 167 9.58 -16.10 -14.69
N ILE A 168 10.61 -16.00 -13.83
CA ILE A 168 10.65 -15.04 -12.70
C ILE A 168 10.44 -13.61 -13.20
N ASN A 169 11.05 -13.26 -14.34
CA ASN A 169 10.89 -11.93 -14.94
C ASN A 169 9.43 -11.62 -15.33
N ASN A 170 8.67 -12.62 -15.81
CA ASN A 170 7.25 -12.39 -16.12
C ASN A 170 6.40 -12.25 -14.86
N TYR A 171 6.71 -13.01 -13.80
CA TYR A 171 6.10 -12.81 -12.48
C TYR A 171 6.35 -11.38 -11.97
N ILE A 172 7.58 -10.88 -12.14
CA ILE A 172 7.94 -9.51 -11.80
C ILE A 172 7.14 -8.50 -12.62
N ASP A 173 7.02 -8.70 -13.93
CA ASP A 173 6.28 -7.78 -14.80
C ASP A 173 4.80 -7.72 -14.42
N ILE A 174 4.15 -8.88 -14.25
CA ILE A 174 2.73 -8.97 -13.90
C ILE A 174 2.46 -8.36 -12.52
N ILE A 175 3.23 -8.75 -11.50
CA ILE A 175 2.98 -8.34 -10.11
C ILE A 175 3.42 -6.89 -9.86
N ILE A 176 4.47 -6.37 -10.52
CA ILE A 176 4.98 -5.02 -10.22
C ILE A 176 4.50 -3.98 -11.23
N ASN A 177 4.61 -4.27 -12.53
CA ASN A 177 4.34 -3.29 -13.57
C ASN A 177 2.86 -3.27 -13.93
N ASN A 178 2.22 -4.44 -13.93
CA ASN A 178 0.82 -4.55 -14.36
C ASN A 178 -0.16 -4.45 -13.19
N SER A 179 0.08 -5.06 -12.03
CA SER A 179 -0.95 -5.17 -10.97
C SER A 179 -1.45 -3.85 -10.34
N ASN A 180 -0.73 -2.75 -10.54
CA ASN A 180 -0.97 -1.46 -9.86
C ASN A 180 -1.03 -1.58 -8.33
N ILE A 181 -0.45 -2.63 -7.74
CA ILE A 181 -0.34 -2.79 -6.30
C ILE A 181 0.50 -1.63 -5.74
N TYR A 182 -0.12 -0.91 -4.80
CA TYR A 182 0.36 0.30 -4.14
C TYR A 182 0.74 1.42 -5.11
N ILE A 183 -0.06 1.63 -6.17
CA ILE A 183 0.12 2.73 -7.12
C ILE A 183 -0.02 4.12 -6.47
N GLU A 184 -0.75 4.22 -5.35
CA GLU A 184 -0.93 5.47 -4.61
C GLU A 184 0.37 5.99 -3.98
N HIS A 185 1.39 5.12 -3.84
CA HIS A 185 2.62 5.41 -3.13
C HIS A 185 3.82 5.36 -4.08
N LYS A 186 4.64 6.42 -4.05
CA LYS A 186 5.88 6.50 -4.81
C LYS A 186 6.96 5.63 -4.15
N VAL A 187 6.96 4.34 -4.46
CA VAL A 187 8.01 3.40 -4.03
C VAL A 187 8.93 3.11 -5.20
N ASN A 188 10.25 3.15 -4.97
CA ASN A 188 11.24 2.85 -5.99
C ASN A 188 11.03 1.43 -6.54
N LYS A 189 11.02 1.31 -7.87
CA LYS A 189 10.85 0.03 -8.59
C LYS A 189 11.88 -1.01 -8.18
N LYS A 190 13.13 -0.61 -7.91
CA LYS A 190 14.20 -1.54 -7.46
C LYS A 190 13.81 -2.26 -6.18
N ILE A 191 13.30 -1.53 -5.20
CA ILE A 191 12.86 -2.09 -3.92
C ILE A 191 11.67 -3.03 -4.11
N LYS A 192 10.71 -2.66 -4.97
CA LYS A 192 9.60 -3.57 -5.31
C LYS A 192 10.12 -4.89 -5.90
N ILE A 193 11.09 -4.83 -6.81
CA ILE A 193 11.72 -6.00 -7.44
C ILE A 193 12.47 -6.84 -6.40
N GLU A 194 13.27 -6.23 -5.55
CA GLU A 194 14.03 -6.93 -4.50
C GLU A 194 13.12 -7.67 -3.52
N ILE A 195 12.05 -7.02 -3.06
CA ILE A 195 11.06 -7.65 -2.17
C ILE A 195 10.45 -8.88 -2.85
N LEU A 196 10.00 -8.73 -4.10
CA LEU A 196 9.36 -9.83 -4.83
C LEU A 196 10.35 -10.97 -5.12
N LYS A 197 11.57 -10.66 -5.59
CA LYS A 197 12.61 -11.66 -5.81
C LYS A 197 12.88 -12.44 -4.53
N LYS A 198 13.09 -11.79 -3.39
CA LYS A 198 13.30 -12.46 -2.09
C LYS A 198 12.14 -13.41 -1.73
N ILE A 199 10.90 -13.04 -2.03
CA ILE A 199 9.73 -13.91 -1.80
C ILE A 199 9.77 -15.13 -2.71
N ILE A 200 9.97 -14.92 -4.02
CA ILE A 200 10.05 -16.00 -5.01
C ILE A 200 11.20 -16.95 -4.66
N LYS A 201 12.39 -16.43 -4.31
CA LYS A 201 13.55 -17.22 -3.86
C LYS A 201 13.19 -18.12 -2.66
N LYS A 202 12.53 -17.53 -1.65
CA LYS A 202 12.10 -18.27 -0.44
C LYS A 202 11.10 -19.38 -0.77
N GLN A 203 10.21 -19.15 -1.73
CA GLN A 203 9.23 -20.15 -2.15
C GLN A 203 9.87 -21.27 -2.98
N LEU A 204 10.78 -20.92 -3.90
CA LEU A 204 11.52 -21.90 -4.68
C LEU A 204 12.40 -22.80 -3.81
N LYS A 205 13.06 -22.26 -2.80
CA LYS A 205 13.83 -23.05 -1.83
C LYS A 205 13.00 -24.13 -1.10
N LYS A 206 11.68 -23.95 -0.97
CA LYS A 206 10.79 -24.97 -0.40
C LYS A 206 10.41 -26.06 -1.39
N ILE A 207 10.44 -25.75 -2.68
CA ILE A 207 9.99 -26.65 -3.76
C ILE A 207 11.17 -27.44 -4.33
N MET A 208 12.37 -26.85 -4.35
CA MET A 208 13.55 -27.40 -5.02
C MET A 208 14.79 -27.31 -4.11
N ASP A 209 15.50 -28.43 -3.96
CA ASP A 209 16.71 -28.51 -3.14
C ASP A 209 17.92 -27.80 -3.78
N ASN A 210 18.00 -27.75 -5.12
CA ASN A 210 19.09 -27.13 -5.89
C ASN A 210 18.70 -25.75 -6.45
N TYR A 211 18.35 -24.82 -5.57
CA TYR A 211 17.81 -23.51 -5.95
C TYR A 211 18.89 -22.46 -6.35
N ASP A 212 20.11 -22.56 -5.82
CA ASP A 212 21.09 -21.47 -5.88
C ASP A 212 21.63 -21.15 -7.29
N SER A 213 21.40 -22.02 -8.28
CA SER A 213 21.82 -21.85 -9.68
C SER A 213 20.72 -21.32 -10.61
N ILE A 214 19.51 -21.02 -10.09
CA ILE A 214 18.38 -20.60 -10.92
C ILE A 214 18.54 -19.14 -11.36
N ASP A 215 18.65 -18.94 -12.67
CA ASP A 215 18.60 -17.62 -13.30
C ASP A 215 17.16 -17.09 -13.41
N ASP A 216 17.01 -15.77 -13.48
CA ASP A 216 15.71 -15.08 -13.59
C ASP A 216 14.94 -15.45 -14.88
N SER A 217 15.63 -15.96 -15.89
CA SER A 217 15.04 -16.44 -17.15
C SER A 217 14.44 -17.85 -17.08
N THR A 218 14.75 -18.60 -16.02
CA THR A 218 14.33 -20.00 -15.86
C THR A 218 12.81 -20.11 -15.77
N ILE A 219 12.23 -21.03 -16.54
CA ILE A 219 10.80 -21.35 -16.48
C ILE A 219 10.55 -22.18 -15.23
N ILE A 220 9.64 -21.69 -14.38
CA ILE A 220 9.24 -22.36 -13.14
C ILE A 220 7.77 -22.71 -13.26
N ASN A 221 7.39 -23.83 -12.64
CA ASN A 221 5.99 -24.21 -12.46
C ASN A 221 5.59 -24.02 -10.99
N PHE A 222 4.74 -23.04 -10.71
CA PHE A 222 4.17 -22.80 -9.38
C PHE A 222 2.73 -23.32 -9.30
N SER A 223 2.39 -23.97 -8.18
CA SER A 223 1.00 -24.33 -7.87
C SER A 223 0.12 -23.08 -7.69
N LYS A 224 -1.21 -23.25 -7.58
CA LYS A 224 -2.08 -22.09 -7.26
C LYS A 224 -1.77 -21.54 -5.88
N ASP A 225 -1.52 -22.43 -4.91
CA ASP A 225 -1.19 -22.04 -3.54
C ASP A 225 0.14 -21.27 -3.49
N ASP A 226 1.17 -21.70 -4.22
CA ASP A 226 2.44 -20.99 -4.28
C ASP A 226 2.26 -19.56 -4.80
N ARG A 227 1.49 -19.41 -5.88
CA ARG A 227 1.18 -18.09 -6.46
C ARG A 227 0.39 -17.21 -5.48
N ALA A 228 -0.61 -17.78 -4.82
CA ALA A 228 -1.40 -17.09 -3.79
C ALA A 228 -0.51 -16.61 -2.63
N ILE A 229 0.44 -17.44 -2.17
CA ILE A 229 1.38 -17.07 -1.11
C ILE A 229 2.35 -16.00 -1.59
N ILE A 230 2.87 -16.10 -2.82
CA ILE A 230 3.76 -15.08 -3.40
C ILE A 230 3.06 -13.72 -3.45
N ILE A 231 1.85 -13.67 -3.99
CA ILE A 231 1.08 -12.42 -4.14
C ILE A 231 0.73 -11.86 -2.76
N SER A 232 0.16 -12.66 -1.86
CA SER A 232 -0.26 -12.20 -0.52
C SER A 232 0.93 -11.73 0.32
N THR A 233 2.05 -12.47 0.31
CA THR A 233 3.27 -12.07 1.00
C THR A 233 3.85 -10.79 0.41
N TYR A 234 3.77 -10.60 -0.91
CA TYR A 234 4.23 -9.38 -1.57
C TYR A 234 3.40 -8.17 -1.13
N VAL A 235 2.07 -8.26 -1.16
CA VAL A 235 1.18 -7.21 -0.69
C VAL A 235 1.48 -6.87 0.77
N GLN A 236 1.61 -7.86 1.65
CA GLN A 236 1.91 -7.66 3.07
C GLN A 236 3.27 -6.98 3.30
N LYS A 237 4.35 -7.47 2.66
CA LYS A 237 5.69 -6.89 2.82
C LYS A 237 5.75 -5.46 2.28
N LEU A 238 5.11 -5.20 1.14
CA LEU A 238 5.07 -3.86 0.56
C LEU A 238 4.20 -2.91 1.38
N ALA A 239 3.08 -3.38 1.95
CA ALA A 239 2.25 -2.64 2.89
C ALA A 239 3.05 -2.18 4.11
N PHE A 240 3.74 -3.13 4.75
CA PHE A 240 4.58 -2.88 5.91
C PHE A 240 5.65 -1.83 5.59
N HIS A 241 6.30 -2.00 4.46
CA HIS A 241 7.34 -1.12 3.98
C HIS A 241 6.88 0.33 3.77
N ILE A 242 5.74 0.52 3.10
CA ILE A 242 5.13 1.83 2.87
C ILE A 242 4.74 2.48 4.20
N GLN A 243 4.17 1.69 5.12
CA GLN A 243 3.79 2.19 6.44
C GLN A 243 5.00 2.72 7.21
N VAL A 244 6.10 1.95 7.22
CA VAL A 244 7.35 2.34 7.88
C VAL A 244 7.90 3.62 7.27
N GLN A 245 8.02 3.69 5.93
CA GLN A 245 8.47 4.90 5.24
C GLN A 245 7.63 6.13 5.58
N ARG A 246 6.29 6.00 5.52
CA ARG A 246 5.37 7.09 5.77
C ARG A 246 5.52 7.61 7.20
N LEU A 247 5.58 6.70 8.17
CA LEU A 247 5.70 7.06 9.59
C LEU A 247 7.09 7.63 9.89
N TYR A 248 8.14 7.12 9.24
CA TYR A 248 9.49 7.66 9.29
C TYR A 248 9.57 9.10 8.80
N LYS A 249 9.08 9.37 7.58
CA LYS A 249 9.04 10.74 7.02
C LYS A 249 8.22 11.68 7.92
N ALA A 250 7.10 11.22 8.48
CA ALA A 250 6.28 12.01 9.40
C ALA A 250 7.01 12.33 10.72
N THR A 251 7.72 11.35 11.28
CA THR A 251 8.45 11.46 12.55
C THR A 251 9.63 12.41 12.41
N LEU A 252 10.42 12.29 11.34
CA LEU A 252 11.51 13.23 11.05
C LEU A 252 10.99 14.66 10.86
N LYS A 253 9.89 14.85 10.13
CA LYS A 253 9.25 16.17 9.97
C LYS A 253 8.82 16.75 11.32
N LYS A 254 8.25 15.93 12.22
CA LYS A 254 7.85 16.35 13.57
C LYS A 254 9.07 16.75 14.42
N LYS A 255 10.13 15.92 14.44
CA LYS A 255 11.39 16.20 15.15
C LYS A 255 12.10 17.45 14.61
N ALA A 256 12.06 17.68 13.30
CA ALA A 256 12.66 18.87 12.71
C ALA A 256 11.88 20.15 13.07
N LYS A 257 10.55 20.09 13.07
CA LYS A 257 9.69 21.19 13.53
C LYS A 257 9.91 21.52 15.01
N SER A 258 10.18 20.54 15.87
CA SER A 258 10.51 20.82 17.28
C SER A 258 11.90 21.42 17.43
N LYS A 259 12.93 20.89 16.74
CA LYS A 259 14.30 21.47 16.76
C LYS A 259 14.30 22.94 16.30
N THR A 260 13.60 23.25 15.21
CA THR A 260 13.50 24.63 14.68
C THR A 260 12.78 25.58 15.63
N LYS A 261 11.68 25.15 16.27
CA LYS A 261 11.00 25.94 17.32
C LYS A 261 11.89 26.20 18.53
N SER A 262 12.68 25.20 18.96
CA SER A 262 13.62 25.38 20.07
C SER A 262 14.73 26.38 19.73
N LEU A 263 15.21 26.38 18.48
CA LEU A 263 16.18 27.36 18.00
C LEU A 263 15.58 28.76 17.91
N SER A 264 14.39 28.93 17.31
CA SER A 264 13.73 30.24 17.22
C SER A 264 13.44 30.86 18.59
N ASN A 265 13.06 30.04 19.57
CA ASN A 265 12.81 30.53 20.93
C ASN A 265 14.11 31.01 21.61
N ARG A 266 15.26 30.36 21.36
CA ARG A 266 16.55 30.81 21.90
C ARG A 266 17.02 32.15 21.31
N TYR A 267 16.72 32.42 20.04
CA TYR A 267 17.06 33.70 19.41
C TYR A 267 16.02 34.80 19.68
N SER A 268 14.78 34.44 20.04
CA SER A 268 13.72 35.41 20.33
C SER A 268 13.76 35.95 21.78
N THR A 269 14.37 35.23 22.73
CA THR A 269 14.42 35.67 24.14
C THR A 269 15.58 36.61 24.47
N ASN A 270 16.59 36.72 23.61
CA ASN A 270 17.78 37.54 23.91
C ASN A 270 17.82 38.90 23.19
N ASN A 271 16.82 39.28 22.39
CA ASN A 271 16.85 40.55 21.64
C ASN A 271 15.53 41.33 21.57
N LEU A 272 14.51 40.97 22.34
CA LEU A 272 13.20 41.65 22.30
C LEU A 272 13.11 42.93 23.18
N LYS A 273 14.14 43.77 23.14
CA LYS A 273 14.03 45.18 23.60
C LYS A 273 14.56 46.23 22.63
N ASN A 274 15.15 45.88 21.47
CA ASN A 274 15.77 46.87 20.57
C ASN A 274 15.35 46.81 19.08
N PHE A 275 14.35 46.01 18.68
CA PHE A 275 14.01 45.84 17.25
C PHE A 275 12.80 46.65 16.73
N ASP A 276 12.19 47.53 17.52
CA ASP A 276 11.11 48.40 17.02
C ASP A 276 11.59 49.47 16.02
N ASN A 277 12.91 49.60 15.79
CA ASN A 277 13.49 50.55 14.84
C ASN A 277 13.94 49.97 13.48
N ILE A 278 13.77 48.67 13.19
CA ILE A 278 14.24 48.06 11.92
C ILE A 278 13.11 47.75 10.94
N ASN A 279 11.99 48.48 11.00
CA ASN A 279 10.97 48.46 9.94
C ASN A 279 11.07 49.63 8.96
N ASN A 280 11.98 50.59 9.16
CA ASN A 280 12.11 51.78 8.30
C ASN A 280 13.14 51.67 7.15
N TYR A 281 13.85 50.55 6.97
CA TYR A 281 14.89 50.44 5.92
C TYR A 281 14.54 49.55 4.72
N ARG A 282 13.30 49.04 4.60
CA ARG A 282 12.86 48.24 3.44
C ARG A 282 12.46 49.07 2.21
N LYS A 283 13.30 50.02 1.81
CA LYS A 283 13.27 50.64 0.46
C LYS A 283 14.69 50.77 -0.11
N LEU A 284 15.39 49.65 -0.26
CA LEU A 284 16.55 49.60 -1.15
C LEU A 284 16.09 49.12 -2.53
N LYS A 285 16.11 50.06 -3.48
CA LYS A 285 15.79 49.82 -4.89
C LYS A 285 16.84 48.86 -5.47
N ASN A 286 16.39 47.80 -6.14
CA ASN A 286 17.22 46.87 -6.90
C ASN A 286 18.05 47.62 -7.95
N LYS A 287 19.35 47.79 -7.72
CA LYS A 287 20.34 48.00 -8.79
C LYS A 287 20.99 46.65 -9.08
N LYS A 288 20.92 46.22 -10.34
CA LYS A 288 21.60 45.03 -10.85
C LYS A 288 23.11 45.18 -10.64
N SER A 289 23.71 44.28 -9.87
CA SER A 289 25.17 44.15 -9.78
C SER A 289 25.68 43.43 -11.03
N SER A 290 26.42 44.16 -11.87
CA SER A 290 27.23 43.61 -12.97
C SER A 290 28.56 43.13 -12.38
N LEU A 291 28.82 41.84 -12.43
CA LEU A 291 30.06 41.23 -11.97
C LEU A 291 30.94 40.95 -13.21
N THR A 292 31.98 41.75 -13.40
CA THR A 292 33.03 41.51 -14.41
C THR A 292 34.01 40.49 -13.87
N LEU A 293 34.06 39.32 -14.51
CA LEU A 293 35.05 38.27 -14.23
C LEU A 293 36.37 38.60 -14.96
N LEU A 294 37.49 38.52 -14.23
CA LEU A 294 38.85 38.54 -14.77
C LEU A 294 39.27 37.14 -15.22
N PRO A 295 40.17 36.99 -16.21
CA PRO A 295 40.48 35.71 -16.84
C PRO A 295 41.38 34.81 -15.98
N GLU A 296 41.13 33.51 -16.08
CA GLU A 296 41.88 32.42 -15.46
C GLU A 296 43.29 32.27 -16.05
N THR A 297 44.29 32.20 -15.18
CA THR A 297 45.60 31.63 -15.51
C THR A 297 45.68 30.21 -15.01
N SER A 298 45.90 29.31 -15.96
CA SER A 298 46.30 27.91 -15.86
C SER A 298 47.22 27.56 -14.69
N LEU A 299 47.01 26.39 -14.08
CA LEU A 299 48.08 25.44 -13.75
C LEU A 299 47.49 24.06 -13.42
N SER A 300 47.95 23.07 -14.20
CA SER A 300 47.87 21.63 -13.98
C SER A 300 48.56 21.20 -12.69
N LEU A 301 48.07 20.15 -12.02
CA LEU A 301 48.91 19.01 -11.62
C LEU A 301 48.06 17.83 -11.13
N SER A 302 48.46 16.65 -11.62
CA SER A 302 48.04 15.29 -11.27
C SER A 302 48.42 14.88 -9.84
N SER A 303 47.59 14.04 -9.21
CA SER A 303 48.10 12.95 -8.37
C SER A 303 47.09 11.82 -8.20
N SER A 304 47.63 10.64 -8.45
CA SER A 304 47.10 9.29 -8.28
C SER A 304 47.21 8.83 -6.83
N SER A 305 46.25 8.02 -6.36
CA SER A 305 46.54 6.96 -5.38
C SER A 305 45.50 5.83 -5.42
N SER A 306 46.01 4.68 -5.81
CA SER A 306 45.48 3.33 -5.62
C SER A 306 45.70 2.85 -4.19
N SER A 307 44.79 2.06 -3.61
CA SER A 307 45.16 0.94 -2.73
C SER A 307 43.99 0.00 -2.41
N THR A 308 44.08 -1.21 -2.98
CA THR A 308 43.97 -2.52 -2.31
C THR A 308 42.69 -2.92 -1.56
N THR A 309 41.93 -3.80 -2.22
CA THR A 309 41.49 -5.14 -1.77
C THR A 309 41.85 -5.57 -0.35
N LYS A 310 40.84 -5.98 0.43
CA LYS A 310 40.94 -7.09 1.38
C LYS A 310 39.66 -7.92 1.36
N ASP A 311 39.84 -9.15 0.88
CA ASP A 311 39.00 -10.31 1.14
C ASP A 311 38.89 -10.57 2.64
N LEU A 312 37.68 -10.92 3.09
CA LEU A 312 37.51 -11.78 4.25
C LEU A 312 36.24 -12.60 4.06
N SER A 313 36.48 -13.88 3.84
CA SER A 313 35.52 -14.93 3.65
C SER A 313 35.23 -15.67 4.96
N ILE A 314 34.02 -16.24 5.02
CA ILE A 314 33.58 -17.44 5.77
C ILE A 314 33.27 -17.26 7.28
N LEU A 315 32.00 -17.34 7.69
CA LEU A 315 31.38 -18.58 8.18
C LEU A 315 29.88 -18.46 8.48
N ASN A 316 29.17 -19.52 8.09
CA ASN A 316 27.78 -19.84 8.36
C ASN A 316 27.44 -19.85 9.86
N SER A 317 26.25 -19.37 10.20
CA SER A 317 25.35 -20.05 11.14
C SER A 317 23.91 -19.49 11.01
N ASN A 318 22.96 -20.41 11.13
CA ASN A 318 21.52 -20.22 10.98
C ASN A 318 20.97 -19.17 11.95
N ASP A 319 20.13 -18.25 11.45
CA ASP A 319 18.84 -17.87 12.07
C ASP A 319 18.21 -16.70 11.30
N ASP A 320 16.91 -16.49 11.51
CA ASP A 320 15.96 -15.53 10.92
C ASP A 320 16.38 -14.03 10.90
N ASN A 321 17.57 -13.73 10.39
CA ASN A 321 18.08 -12.37 10.33
C ASN A 321 17.56 -11.61 9.10
N ASP A 322 16.76 -10.62 9.48
CA ASP A 322 16.27 -9.47 8.77
C ASP A 322 17.45 -8.74 8.06
N ASP A 323 17.88 -9.22 6.90
CA ASP A 323 18.92 -8.53 6.13
C ASP A 323 18.47 -7.11 5.78
N ASP A 324 19.16 -6.15 6.41
CA ASP A 324 19.09 -4.71 6.23
C ASP A 324 19.28 -4.38 4.75
N ILE A 325 18.16 -4.28 4.02
CA ILE A 325 18.13 -3.59 2.72
C ILE A 325 18.58 -2.17 3.04
N ASN A 326 19.74 -1.77 2.52
CA ASN A 326 20.31 -0.44 2.73
C ASN A 326 19.38 0.60 2.07
N TYR A 327 18.47 1.14 2.88
CA TYR A 327 17.14 1.53 2.40
C TYR A 327 17.05 2.98 1.90
N TYR A 328 18.03 3.82 2.22
CA TYR A 328 17.96 5.25 1.95
C TYR A 328 19.07 5.69 1.01
N SER A 329 18.77 5.71 -0.30
CA SER A 329 19.54 6.46 -1.28
C SER A 329 18.84 7.80 -1.51
N ASP A 330 19.47 8.88 -1.04
CA ASP A 330 18.99 10.28 -0.97
C ASP A 330 18.69 10.97 -2.33
N ASN A 331 18.58 10.23 -3.42
CA ASN A 331 18.75 10.81 -4.76
C ASN A 331 17.47 11.27 -5.48
N GLN A 332 16.26 11.18 -4.90
CA GLN A 332 15.03 11.48 -5.66
C GLN A 332 14.12 12.60 -5.13
N ASP A 333 14.29 13.10 -3.91
CA ASP A 333 13.37 14.11 -3.34
C ASP A 333 13.89 15.58 -3.47
N SER A 334 14.94 15.83 -4.27
CA SER A 334 15.69 17.12 -4.24
C SER A 334 15.32 18.20 -5.27
N GLN A 335 14.25 18.10 -6.09
CA GLN A 335 14.09 19.02 -7.23
C GLN A 335 12.69 19.64 -7.48
N ALA A 336 11.72 19.55 -6.58
CA ALA A 336 10.41 20.19 -6.85
C ALA A 336 9.73 20.79 -5.62
N SER A 337 10.25 21.91 -5.12
CA SER A 337 9.46 22.89 -4.37
C SER A 337 10.16 24.25 -4.29
N SER A 338 10.10 25.00 -5.38
CA SER A 338 10.09 26.47 -5.36
C SER A 338 8.62 26.87 -5.36
N SER A 339 8.06 27.48 -4.33
CA SER A 339 8.24 28.88 -4.00
C SER A 339 7.35 29.18 -2.78
N THR A 340 7.84 30.03 -1.89
CA THR A 340 7.24 30.45 -0.60
C THR A 340 7.37 29.42 0.55
N ASN A 341 8.19 29.80 1.53
CA ASN A 341 8.68 29.06 2.70
C ASN A 341 9.83 28.09 2.42
N SER A 342 11.01 28.46 2.92
CA SER A 342 12.26 27.70 2.96
C SER A 342 12.00 26.22 3.26
N SER A 343 12.03 25.36 2.24
CA SER A 343 12.03 23.92 2.41
C SER A 343 13.39 23.50 2.95
N ILE A 344 13.59 23.70 4.26
CA ILE A 344 14.74 23.19 4.98
C ILE A 344 14.80 21.70 4.66
N ASN A 345 15.89 21.25 4.07
CA ASN A 345 16.11 19.84 3.81
C ASN A 345 16.33 19.15 5.17
N TYR A 346 15.22 18.72 5.78
CA TYR A 346 15.19 18.19 7.15
C TYR A 346 16.07 16.95 7.32
N LEU A 347 16.42 16.26 6.22
CA LEU A 347 17.35 15.13 6.21
C LEU A 347 18.77 15.54 6.60
N LYS A 348 19.15 16.81 6.44
CA LYS A 348 20.47 17.33 6.86
C LYS A 348 20.54 17.68 8.36
N LEU A 349 19.43 17.64 9.10
CA LEU A 349 19.36 18.01 10.52
C LEU A 349 19.62 16.85 11.49
N PHE A 350 19.82 15.65 10.96
CA PHE A 350 19.99 14.42 11.74
C PHE A 350 21.22 13.67 11.24
N THR A 351 21.96 13.08 12.16
CA THR A 351 23.06 12.18 11.81
C THR A 351 22.50 10.89 11.20
N ASP A 352 23.32 10.16 10.45
CA ASP A 352 22.87 8.90 9.85
C ASP A 352 22.54 7.84 10.91
N ASP A 353 23.24 7.85 12.05
CA ASP A 353 22.92 7.02 13.21
C ASP A 353 21.53 7.35 13.79
N GLU A 354 21.21 8.64 13.97
CA GLU A 354 19.88 9.08 14.42
C GLU A 354 18.78 8.65 13.45
N LYS A 355 19.06 8.73 12.14
CA LYS A 355 18.15 8.29 11.08
C LYS A 355 17.92 6.78 11.13
N GLN A 356 18.99 5.99 11.24
CA GLN A 356 18.91 4.53 11.30
C GLN A 356 18.20 4.05 12.57
N ALA A 357 18.54 4.61 13.73
CA ALA A 357 17.86 4.30 14.99
C ALA A 357 16.36 4.60 14.90
N CYS A 358 16.01 5.79 14.42
CA CYS A 358 14.60 6.17 14.24
C CYS A 358 13.86 5.26 13.25
N PHE A 359 14.54 4.77 12.20
CA PHE A 359 13.95 3.84 11.25
C PHE A 359 13.72 2.46 11.89
N LYS A 360 14.68 1.95 12.66
CA LYS A 360 14.57 0.67 13.41
C LYS A 360 13.42 0.72 14.43
N ASP A 361 13.32 1.80 15.20
CA ASP A 361 12.23 2.01 16.16
C ASP A 361 10.86 1.96 15.47
N ILE A 362 10.72 2.65 14.34
CA ILE A 362 9.47 2.70 13.58
C ILE A 362 9.14 1.33 12.98
N LYS A 363 10.13 0.62 12.46
CA LYS A 363 9.98 -0.76 11.96
C LYS A 363 9.44 -1.67 13.08
N LEU A 364 10.00 -1.57 14.28
CA LEU A 364 9.58 -2.34 15.45
C LEU A 364 8.14 -1.97 15.87
N ILE A 365 7.81 -0.68 15.97
CA ILE A 365 6.47 -0.21 16.34
C ILE A 365 5.42 -0.75 15.37
N VAL A 366 5.64 -0.65 14.06
CA VAL A 366 4.69 -1.15 13.06
C VAL A 366 4.52 -2.66 13.20
N ARG A 367 5.60 -3.41 13.47
CA ARG A 367 5.53 -4.86 13.70
C ARG A 367 4.71 -5.21 14.93
N ILE A 368 4.97 -4.54 16.07
CA ILE A 368 4.20 -4.73 17.31
C ILE A 368 2.72 -4.44 17.08
N CYS A 369 2.38 -3.38 16.34
CA CYS A 369 1.00 -3.07 16.01
C CYS A 369 0.30 -4.20 15.22
N ILE A 370 0.98 -4.79 14.24
CA ILE A 370 0.43 -5.93 13.47
C ILE A 370 0.26 -7.16 14.36
N GLU A 371 1.26 -7.49 15.18
CA GLU A 371 1.18 -8.66 16.07
C GLU A 371 0.06 -8.52 17.12
N ARG A 372 -0.15 -7.32 17.66
CA ARG A 372 -1.32 -7.06 18.53
C ARG A 372 -2.64 -7.31 17.80
N GLN A 373 -2.73 -6.92 16.53
CA GLN A 373 -3.93 -7.21 15.75
C GLN A 373 -4.09 -8.71 15.51
N ARG A 374 -3.02 -9.47 15.27
CA ARG A 374 -3.10 -10.93 15.11
C ARG A 374 -3.61 -11.63 16.36
N ASN A 375 -3.11 -11.24 17.52
CA ASN A 375 -3.47 -11.87 18.80
C ASN A 375 -4.89 -11.55 19.25
N ASN A 376 -5.47 -10.41 18.83
CA ASN A 376 -6.85 -10.06 19.17
C ASN A 376 -7.91 -10.92 18.43
N TYR A 377 -7.51 -11.83 17.52
CA TYR A 377 -8.40 -12.72 16.78
C TYR A 377 -8.15 -14.21 17.06
N ILE A 378 -7.33 -14.53 18.06
CA ILE A 378 -7.16 -15.87 18.63
C ILE A 378 -7.88 -15.87 19.98
#